data_AF-Q8L6J4-F1
#
_entry.id   AF-Q8L6J4-F1
#
_cell.length_a   1.000
_cell.length_b   1.000
_cell.length_c   1.000
_cell.angle_alpha   90.00
_cell.angle_beta   90.00
_cell.angle_gamma   90.00
#
_symmetry.space_group_name_H-M   'P 1'
#
loop_
_entity.id
_entity.type
_entity.pdbx_description
1 polymer ?
#
loop_
_entity_poly.entity_id
_entity_poly.type
_entity_poly.pdbx_seq_one_letter_code
_entity_poly.pdbx_strand_id
1 'polypeptide(L)'
;IIAMENHPVRWTTPLGLPVVQPYRKLGRHLIKTSLQILTLQRETDKVMVKRQRTAFPPNFVHSLDGSHMMMTAIACKESGLSFAGVHDSYWTHASDVDQMNKILREKFVELYDAPILENLLESFQQSFPDLQFPPLPERGDFDLREVLESPYFFN
;
A
#
# COMPACT_ATOMS: atom_id res chain seq x y z
N ILE A 1 7.13 -4.56 17.00
CA ILE A 1 8.03 -3.43 17.33
C ILE A 1 7.16 -2.18 17.47
N ILE A 2 6.88 -1.40 16.42
CA ILE A 2 6.03 -0.18 16.48
C ILE A 2 4.73 -0.36 17.28
N ALA A 3 3.93 -1.39 16.94
CA ALA A 3 2.65 -1.61 17.61
C ALA A 3 2.77 -2.01 19.09
N MET A 4 3.91 -2.54 19.53
CA MET A 4 4.14 -2.86 20.95
C MET A 4 4.30 -1.59 21.79
N GLU A 5 4.80 -0.50 21.20
CA GLU A 5 4.84 0.85 21.79
C GLU A 5 3.49 1.59 21.71
N ASN A 6 2.41 0.87 21.43
CA ASN A 6 1.07 1.44 21.27
C ASN A 6 0.91 2.45 20.11
N HIS A 7 1.78 2.39 19.09
CA HIS A 7 1.66 3.20 17.88
C HIS A 7 1.08 2.39 16.71
N PRO A 8 0.18 2.96 15.87
CA PRO A 8 -0.23 2.32 14.64
C PRO A 8 0.94 2.32 13.64
N VAL A 9 1.05 1.27 12.82
CA VAL A 9 2.02 1.28 11.72
C VAL A 9 1.52 2.25 10.64
N ARG A 10 2.41 3.10 10.14
CA ARG A 10 2.15 4.08 9.10
C ARG A 10 3.33 4.19 8.16
N TRP A 11 3.09 4.47 6.89
CA TRP A 11 4.11 4.72 5.88
C TRP A 11 3.57 5.72 4.85
N THR A 12 4.42 6.15 3.94
CA THR A 12 4.03 6.97 2.80
C THR A 12 4.27 6.16 1.53
N THR A 13 3.30 6.11 0.62
CA THR A 13 3.50 5.43 -0.66
C THR A 13 4.51 6.17 -1.53
N PRO A 14 5.07 5.55 -2.58
CA PRO A 14 5.97 6.24 -3.52
C PRO A 14 5.34 7.46 -4.21
N LEU A 15 4.00 7.54 -4.26
CA LEU A 15 3.26 8.71 -4.75
C LEU A 15 2.98 9.78 -3.69
N GLY A 16 3.54 9.65 -2.48
CA GLY A 16 3.37 10.64 -1.42
C GLY A 16 2.08 10.50 -0.59
N LEU A 17 1.31 9.41 -0.77
CA LEU A 17 0.09 9.19 0.00
C LEU A 17 0.42 8.63 1.39
N PRO A 18 0.10 9.33 2.51
CA PRO A 18 0.27 8.77 3.84
C PRO A 18 -0.79 7.68 4.12
N VAL A 19 -0.33 6.52 4.57
CA VAL A 19 -1.16 5.38 4.94
C VAL A 19 -0.97 5.06 6.42
N VAL A 20 -2.08 4.88 7.14
CA VAL A 20 -2.08 4.51 8.57
C VAL A 20 -3.00 3.32 8.78
N GLN A 21 -2.49 2.27 9.42
CA GLN A 21 -3.33 1.12 9.76
C GLN A 21 -4.31 1.44 10.90
N PRO A 22 -5.64 1.31 10.69
CA PRO A 22 -6.65 1.79 11.64
C PRO A 22 -6.91 0.82 12.82
N TYR A 23 -6.10 -0.24 12.98
CA TYR A 23 -6.41 -1.31 13.92
C TYR A 23 -6.18 -0.91 15.39
N ARG A 24 -7.24 -0.39 16.01
CA ARG A 24 -7.36 -0.04 17.42
C ARG A 24 -8.40 -0.91 18.12
N LYS A 25 -8.25 -1.10 19.43
CA LYS A 25 -9.22 -1.85 20.24
C LYS A 25 -10.53 -1.08 20.26
N LEU A 26 -11.63 -1.79 20.03
CA LEU A 26 -12.97 -1.24 20.11
C LEU A 26 -13.43 -1.27 21.58
N GLY A 27 -13.74 -0.10 22.10
CA GLY A 27 -14.43 0.09 23.37
C GLY A 27 -15.94 0.09 23.15
N ARG A 28 -16.68 -0.08 24.25
CA ARG A 28 -18.14 0.05 24.25
C ARG A 28 -18.51 1.36 24.93
N HIS A 29 -19.38 2.14 24.29
CA HIS A 29 -19.96 3.34 24.85
C HIS A 29 -21.46 3.09 25.07
N LEU A 30 -21.88 3.14 26.35
CA LEU A 30 -23.26 2.88 26.74
C LEU A 30 -24.00 4.20 26.88
N ILE A 31 -25.04 4.39 26.07
CA ILE A 31 -25.93 5.56 26.15
C ILE A 31 -27.23 5.09 26.78
N LYS A 32 -27.48 5.54 28.02
CA LYS A 32 -28.76 5.29 28.68
C LYS A 32 -29.80 6.28 28.17
N THR A 33 -30.91 5.75 27.66
CA THR A 33 -32.09 6.52 27.30
C THR A 33 -33.24 6.17 28.25
N SER A 34 -34.36 6.90 28.18
CA SER A 34 -35.55 6.61 28.98
C SER A 34 -36.19 5.25 28.67
N LEU A 35 -35.96 4.70 27.46
CA LEU A 35 -36.53 3.42 27.02
C LEU A 35 -35.55 2.25 27.19
N GLN A 36 -34.25 2.46 26.94
CA GLN A 36 -33.25 1.38 26.93
C GLN A 36 -31.80 1.90 26.95
N ILE A 37 -30.84 0.98 27.08
CA ILE A 37 -29.40 1.26 26.96
C ILE A 37 -28.93 0.91 25.54
N LEU A 38 -28.48 1.91 24.78
CA LEU A 38 -27.84 1.72 23.48
C LEU A 38 -26.34 1.46 23.69
N THR A 39 -25.81 0.38 23.09
CA THR A 39 -24.37 0.11 23.09
C THR A 39 -23.78 0.49 21.74
N LEU A 40 -22.93 1.52 21.72
CA LEU A 40 -22.15 1.91 20.55
C LEU A 40 -20.73 1.36 20.65
N GLN A 41 -20.12 1.05 19.51
CA GLN A 41 -18.68 0.83 19.42
C GLN A 41 -17.96 2.18 19.28
N ARG A 42 -16.90 2.39 20.05
CA ARG A 42 -16.03 3.55 19.96
C ARG A 42 -14.59 3.08 19.93
N GLU A 43 -13.80 3.57 19.00
CA GLU A 43 -12.36 3.29 18.99
C GLU A 43 -11.69 3.82 20.26
N THR A 44 -10.74 3.06 20.78
CA THR A 44 -9.89 3.46 21.91
C THR A 44 -8.49 3.84 21.43
N ASP A 45 -7.71 4.49 22.29
CA ASP A 45 -6.31 4.82 21.97
C ASP A 45 -5.37 3.61 21.99
N LYS A 46 -5.86 2.42 22.38
CA LYS A 46 -5.06 1.19 22.45
C LYS A 46 -5.01 0.49 21.10
N VAL A 47 -3.83 0.29 20.55
CA VAL A 47 -3.67 -0.42 19.27
C VAL A 47 -3.84 -1.94 19.44
N MET A 48 -4.33 -2.60 18.39
CA MET A 48 -4.42 -4.06 18.34
C MET A 48 -3.11 -4.65 17.81
N VAL A 49 -2.12 -4.86 18.68
CA VAL A 49 -0.76 -5.32 18.31
C VAL A 49 -0.78 -6.50 17.34
N LYS A 50 -1.57 -7.55 17.63
CA LYS A 50 -1.69 -8.73 16.76
C LYS A 50 -2.17 -8.37 15.35
N ARG A 51 -3.20 -7.52 15.25
CA ARG A 51 -3.81 -7.17 13.96
C ARG A 51 -2.98 -6.19 13.15
N GLN A 52 -2.36 -5.21 13.83
CA GLN A 52 -1.34 -4.34 13.23
C GLN A 52 -0.23 -5.16 12.58
N ARG A 53 0.27 -6.20 13.27
CA ARG A 53 1.33 -7.08 12.74
C ARG A 53 0.85 -7.91 11.54
N THR A 54 -0.30 -8.56 11.62
CA THR A 54 -0.76 -9.49 10.57
C THR A 54 -1.28 -8.78 9.32
N ALA A 55 -1.81 -7.57 9.47
CA ALA A 55 -2.36 -6.82 8.35
C ALA A 55 -1.32 -5.95 7.65
N PHE A 56 -0.15 -5.72 8.25
CA PHE A 56 0.86 -4.85 7.66
C PHE A 56 1.34 -5.32 6.29
N PRO A 57 1.80 -6.58 6.09
CA PRO A 57 2.27 -7.02 4.78
C PRO A 57 1.25 -6.87 3.64
N PRO A 58 0.00 -7.36 3.75
CA PRO A 58 -0.96 -7.22 2.65
C PRO A 58 -1.36 -5.75 2.41
N ASN A 59 -1.50 -4.94 3.47
CA ASN A 59 -1.83 -3.53 3.30
C ASN A 59 -0.68 -2.74 2.63
N PHE A 60 0.56 -3.10 2.92
CA PHE A 60 1.73 -2.50 2.29
C PHE A 60 1.76 -2.81 0.79
N VAL A 61 1.61 -4.08 0.41
CA VAL A 61 1.56 -4.50 -1.01
C VAL A 61 0.40 -3.83 -1.75
N HIS A 62 -0.81 -3.86 -1.19
CA HIS A 62 -1.96 -3.17 -1.81
C HIS A 62 -1.74 -1.67 -2.02
N SER A 63 -0.95 -1.02 -1.14
CA SER A 63 -0.61 0.40 -1.32
C SER A 63 0.38 0.64 -2.47
N LEU A 64 1.26 -0.34 -2.74
CA LEU A 64 2.16 -0.32 -3.90
C LEU A 64 1.39 -0.61 -5.19
N ASP A 65 0.50 -1.60 -5.19
CA ASP A 65 -0.36 -1.92 -6.34
C ASP A 65 -1.26 -0.72 -6.69
N GLY A 66 -1.82 -0.06 -5.69
CA GLY A 66 -2.57 1.18 -5.87
C GLY A 66 -1.72 2.31 -6.43
N SER A 67 -0.44 2.40 -6.03
CA SER A 67 0.51 3.37 -6.59
C SER A 67 0.83 3.06 -8.06
N HIS A 68 1.07 1.79 -8.39
CA HIS A 68 1.30 1.33 -9.76
C HIS A 68 0.10 1.66 -10.66
N MET A 69 -1.12 1.32 -10.22
CA MET A 69 -2.35 1.63 -10.95
C MET A 69 -2.47 3.13 -11.23
N MET A 70 -2.23 3.98 -10.21
CA MET A 70 -2.29 5.44 -10.38
C MET A 70 -1.22 5.96 -11.35
N MET A 71 0.02 5.47 -11.25
CA MET A 71 1.10 5.82 -12.17
C MET A 71 0.77 5.44 -13.61
N THR A 72 0.25 4.23 -13.82
CA THR A 72 -0.19 3.75 -15.14
C THR A 72 -1.35 4.57 -15.67
N ALA A 73 -2.35 4.90 -14.85
CA ALA A 73 -3.49 5.71 -15.25
C ALA A 73 -3.07 7.12 -15.72
N ILE A 74 -2.15 7.76 -14.99
CA ILE A 74 -1.60 9.08 -15.36
C ILE A 74 -0.87 8.99 -16.70
N ALA A 75 0.03 8.01 -16.86
CA ALA A 75 0.81 7.85 -18.07
C ALA A 75 -0.04 7.47 -19.31
N CYS A 76 -1.10 6.67 -19.11
CA CYS A 76 -2.09 6.39 -20.16
C CYS A 76 -2.78 7.68 -20.60
N LYS A 77 -3.25 8.50 -19.65
CA LYS A 77 -3.88 9.79 -19.95
C LYS A 77 -2.95 10.74 -20.71
N GLU A 78 -1.69 10.83 -20.29
CA GLU A 78 -0.67 11.64 -20.97
C GLU A 78 -0.39 11.16 -22.40
N SER A 79 -0.52 9.84 -22.63
CA SER A 79 -0.40 9.22 -23.95
C SER A 79 -1.69 9.28 -24.78
N GLY A 80 -2.76 9.90 -24.27
CA GLY A 80 -4.05 10.02 -24.96
C GLY A 80 -4.95 8.79 -24.87
N LEU A 81 -4.64 7.84 -24.00
CA LEU A 81 -5.42 6.61 -23.82
C LEU A 81 -6.54 6.81 -22.80
N SER A 82 -7.67 6.16 -23.06
CA SER A 82 -8.69 5.95 -22.02
C SER A 82 -8.21 4.86 -21.06
N PHE A 83 -8.45 5.05 -19.76
CA PHE A 83 -8.06 4.09 -18.72
C PHE A 83 -9.22 3.85 -17.76
N ALA A 84 -9.47 2.59 -17.45
CA ALA A 84 -10.28 2.16 -16.31
C ALA A 84 -9.52 1.07 -15.55
N GLY A 85 -9.71 0.99 -14.25
CA GLY A 85 -9.02 0.01 -13.42
C GLY A 85 -9.90 -0.51 -12.30
N VAL A 86 -9.82 -1.82 -12.05
CA VAL A 86 -10.38 -2.48 -10.86
C VAL A 86 -9.21 -3.13 -10.14
N HIS A 87 -8.63 -2.40 -9.19
CA HIS A 87 -7.45 -2.82 -8.42
C HIS A 87 -6.25 -3.18 -9.31
N ASP A 88 -6.07 -4.45 -9.64
CA ASP A 88 -5.02 -5.07 -10.42
C ASP A 88 -5.51 -5.53 -11.80
N SER A 89 -6.66 -5.04 -12.27
CA SER A 89 -7.19 -5.29 -13.62
C SER A 89 -7.38 -3.97 -14.36
N TYR A 90 -6.67 -3.78 -15.48
CA TYR A 90 -6.60 -2.50 -16.22
C TYR A 90 -7.23 -2.63 -17.60
N TRP A 91 -8.08 -1.67 -17.97
CA TRP A 91 -8.90 -1.70 -19.18
C TRP A 91 -8.69 -0.41 -19.99
N THR A 92 -8.75 -0.55 -21.31
CA THR A 92 -8.70 0.54 -22.29
C THR A 92 -9.52 0.15 -23.54
N HIS A 93 -9.51 0.97 -24.59
CA HIS A 93 -10.10 0.59 -25.88
C HIS A 93 -9.27 -0.48 -26.57
N ALA A 94 -9.90 -1.36 -27.34
CA ALA A 94 -9.22 -2.49 -27.98
C ALA A 94 -8.03 -2.07 -28.88
N SER A 95 -8.06 -0.88 -29.48
CA SER A 95 -6.96 -0.32 -30.28
C SER A 95 -5.71 0.05 -29.47
N ASP A 96 -5.86 0.21 -28.16
CA ASP A 96 -4.86 0.85 -27.30
C ASP A 96 -4.18 -0.15 -26.35
N VAL A 97 -4.62 -1.42 -26.38
CA VAL A 97 -4.18 -2.48 -25.44
C VAL A 97 -2.66 -2.67 -25.47
N ASP A 98 -2.05 -2.71 -26.66
CA ASP A 98 -0.60 -2.88 -26.79
C ASP A 98 0.18 -1.72 -26.14
N GLN A 99 -0.30 -0.49 -26.36
CA GLN A 99 0.32 0.69 -25.78
C GLN A 99 0.10 0.77 -24.26
N MET A 100 -1.10 0.45 -23.76
CA MET A 100 -1.37 0.36 -22.33
C MET A 100 -0.47 -0.69 -21.66
N ASN A 101 -0.31 -1.86 -22.28
CA ASN A 101 0.55 -2.93 -21.74
C ASN A 101 2.02 -2.53 -21.66
N LYS A 102 2.50 -1.74 -22.63
CA LYS A 102 3.85 -1.16 -22.57
C LYS A 102 3.97 -0.17 -21.41
N ILE A 103 3.06 0.79 -21.30
CA ILE A 103 3.04 1.80 -20.23
C ILE A 103 2.96 1.14 -18.84
N LEU A 104 2.11 0.12 -18.69
CA LEU A 104 1.97 -0.66 -17.46
C LEU A 104 3.32 -1.25 -17.02
N ARG A 105 4.03 -1.94 -17.92
CA ARG A 105 5.33 -2.55 -17.63
C ARG A 105 6.38 -1.49 -17.30
N GLU A 106 6.42 -0.40 -18.07
CA GLU A 106 7.33 0.73 -17.80
C GLU A 106 7.12 1.31 -16.40
N LYS A 107 5.85 1.56 -16.01
CA LYS A 107 5.53 2.12 -14.69
C LYS A 107 5.74 1.13 -13.56
N PHE A 108 5.62 -0.18 -13.82
CA PHE A 108 5.98 -1.20 -12.84
C PHE A 108 7.49 -1.16 -12.57
N VAL A 109 8.31 -1.18 -13.62
CA VAL A 109 9.77 -1.10 -13.49
C VAL A 109 10.17 0.19 -12.79
N GLU A 110 9.62 1.34 -13.21
CA GLU A 110 9.89 2.64 -12.58
C GLU A 110 9.58 2.64 -11.07
N LEU A 111 8.44 2.06 -10.67
CA LEU A 111 8.04 1.99 -9.27
C LEU A 111 8.99 1.12 -8.43
N TYR A 112 9.32 -0.07 -8.93
CA TYR A 112 10.07 -1.08 -8.18
C TYR A 112 11.60 -0.96 -8.31
N ASP A 113 12.10 -0.12 -9.24
CA ASP A 113 13.51 0.28 -9.29
C ASP A 113 13.87 1.19 -8.10
N ALA A 114 12.86 1.85 -7.49
CA ALA A 114 13.05 2.59 -6.26
C ALA A 114 13.37 1.67 -5.06
N PRO A 115 14.18 2.13 -4.08
CA PRO A 115 14.53 1.34 -2.91
C PRO A 115 13.40 1.35 -1.86
N ILE A 116 12.27 0.72 -2.19
CA ILE A 116 11.00 0.80 -1.44
C ILE A 116 11.16 0.35 0.02
N LEU A 117 11.83 -0.78 0.27
CA LEU A 117 11.96 -1.32 1.63
C LEU A 117 13.00 -0.54 2.45
N GLU A 118 14.04 -0.04 1.79
CA GLU A 118 15.03 0.85 2.39
C GLU A 118 14.37 2.15 2.85
N ASN A 119 13.59 2.80 1.98
CA ASN A 119 12.84 4.02 2.30
C ASN A 119 11.84 3.78 3.46
N LEU A 120 11.19 2.62 3.47
CA LEU A 120 10.28 2.22 4.54
C LEU A 120 11.02 2.08 5.88
N LEU A 121 12.15 1.34 5.88
CA LEU A 121 12.96 1.12 7.08
C LEU A 121 13.52 2.44 7.61
N GLU A 122 14.04 3.30 6.73
CA GLU A 122 14.53 4.63 7.09
C GLU A 122 13.41 5.46 7.74
N SER A 123 12.22 5.49 7.15
CA SER A 123 11.07 6.21 7.72
C SER A 123 10.68 5.70 9.11
N PHE A 124 10.76 4.38 9.34
CA PHE A 124 10.49 3.78 10.64
C PHE A 124 11.56 4.15 11.67
N GLN A 125 12.84 4.10 11.29
CA GLN A 125 13.96 4.48 12.16
C GLN A 125 13.91 5.97 12.53
N GLN A 126 13.59 6.85 11.57
CA GLN A 126 13.40 8.29 11.81
C GLN A 126 12.22 8.56 12.76
N SER A 127 11.11 7.84 12.60
CA SER A 127 9.93 8.02 13.45
C SER A 127 10.09 7.43 14.86
N PHE A 128 10.93 6.42 15.01
CA PHE A 128 11.11 5.65 16.24
C PHE A 128 12.60 5.37 16.51
N PRO A 129 13.41 6.40 16.82
CA PRO A 129 14.86 6.27 16.92
C PRO A 129 15.32 5.34 18.05
N ASP A 130 14.51 5.18 19.09
CA ASP A 130 14.80 4.29 20.23
C ASP A 130 14.44 2.81 19.96
N LEU A 131 13.81 2.51 18.82
CA LEU A 131 13.41 1.16 18.45
C LEU A 131 14.42 0.52 17.49
N GLN A 132 14.76 -0.74 17.76
CA GLN A 132 15.59 -1.54 16.87
C GLN A 132 14.72 -2.28 15.86
N PHE A 133 15.06 -2.18 14.59
CA PHE A 133 14.39 -2.86 13.48
C PHE A 133 15.30 -3.95 12.90
N PRO A 134 14.75 -5.07 12.41
CA PRO A 134 15.54 -6.09 11.75
C PRO A 134 16.16 -5.54 10.46
N PRO A 135 17.31 -6.09 10.02
CA PRO A 135 17.88 -5.74 8.72
C PRO A 135 16.93 -6.15 7.59
N LEU A 136 17.12 -5.51 6.44
CA LEU A 136 16.39 -5.86 5.22
C LEU A 136 16.80 -7.26 4.72
N PRO A 137 15.89 -7.98 4.06
CA PRO A 137 16.26 -9.19 3.33
C PRO A 137 17.22 -8.85 2.18
N GLU A 138 18.08 -9.80 1.83
CA GLU A 138 18.95 -9.67 0.66
C GLU A 138 18.12 -9.63 -0.63
N ARG A 139 18.56 -8.81 -1.59
CA ARG A 139 17.96 -8.76 -2.92
C ARG A 139 18.41 -9.97 -3.73
N GLY A 140 17.50 -10.51 -4.54
CA GLY A 140 17.84 -11.52 -5.54
C GLY A 140 18.59 -10.94 -6.74
N ASP A 141 18.82 -11.78 -7.74
CA ASP A 141 19.56 -11.49 -8.97
C ASP A 141 18.66 -11.17 -10.18
N PHE A 142 17.33 -11.16 -10.00
CA PHE A 142 16.37 -10.83 -11.06
C PHE A 142 16.59 -9.41 -11.60
N ASP A 143 16.82 -9.29 -12.92
CA ASP A 143 16.82 -8.00 -13.59
C ASP A 143 15.38 -7.53 -13.82
N LEU A 144 14.98 -6.51 -13.07
CA LEU A 144 13.63 -5.93 -13.15
C LEU A 144 13.28 -5.48 -14.58
N ARG A 145 14.27 -5.17 -15.42
CA ARG A 145 14.04 -4.79 -16.83
C ARG A 145 13.48 -5.91 -17.67
N GLU A 146 13.62 -7.18 -17.27
CA GLU A 146 12.98 -8.32 -17.95
C GLU A 146 11.44 -8.22 -17.97
N VAL A 147 10.85 -7.48 -17.01
CA VAL A 147 9.40 -7.21 -17.00
C VAL A 147 8.95 -6.47 -18.25
N LEU A 148 9.79 -5.60 -18.83
CA LEU A 148 9.46 -4.84 -20.04
C LEU A 148 9.15 -5.75 -21.23
N GLU A 149 9.78 -6.93 -21.29
CA GLU A 149 9.63 -7.89 -22.37
C GLU A 149 8.68 -9.04 -22.02
N SER A 150 8.05 -9.03 -20.84
CA SER A 150 7.17 -10.12 -20.37
C SER A 150 5.74 -9.97 -20.92
N PRO A 151 5.31 -10.81 -21.90
CA PRO A 151 4.00 -10.67 -22.53
C PRO A 151 2.84 -11.09 -21.62
N TYR A 152 3.11 -11.91 -20.60
CA TYR A 152 2.09 -12.42 -19.67
C TYR A 152 2.16 -11.75 -18.29
N PHE A 153 2.87 -10.62 -18.17
CA PHE A 153 2.93 -9.88 -16.92
C PHE A 153 1.55 -9.37 -16.49
N PHE A 154 0.80 -8.82 -17.46
CA PHE A 154 -0.63 -8.56 -17.39
C PHE A 154 -1.25 -9.05 -18.70
N ASN A 155 -2.31 -9.83 -18.61
CA ASN A 155 -2.93 -10.50 -19.77
C ASN A 155 -4.44 -10.41 -19.74
#